data_AF-A0A842L137-F1
#
_entry.id   AF-A0A842L137-F1
#
_cell.length_a   1.000
_cell.length_b   1.000
_cell.length_c   1.000
_cell.angle_alpha   90.00
_cell.angle_beta   90.00
_cell.angle_gamma   90.00
#
_symmetry.space_group_name_H-M   'P 1'
#
loop_
_entity.id
_entity.type
_entity.pdbx_description
1 polymer ?
#
loop_
_entity_poly.entity_id
_entity_poly.type
_entity_poly.pdbx_seq_one_letter_code
_entity_poly.pdbx_strand_id
1 'polypeptide(L)' 'MALKIHKLPHVEDVWEITGDTDLIVRAYFKDVDELNDFLHTLGNNYPEIENVITHVVLGSYKNPEPWF' A
#
# COMPACT_ATOMS: atom_id res chain seq x y z
N MET A 1 -11.41 -5.81 4.68
CA MET A 1 -9.96 -5.98 4.94
C MET A 1 -9.29 -4.62 5.15
N ALA A 2 -9.63 -3.60 4.36
CA ALA A 2 -8.99 -2.29 4.38
C ALA A 2 -8.83 -1.66 5.78
N LEU A 3 -9.87 -1.73 6.64
CA LEU A 3 -9.81 -1.20 8.01
C LEU A 3 -8.74 -1.83 8.90
N LYS A 4 -8.33 -3.08 8.63
CA LYS A 4 -7.23 -3.74 9.36
C LYS A 4 -5.89 -3.22 8.87
N ILE A 5 -5.70 -3.13 7.55
CA ILE A 5 -4.46 -2.68 6.93
C ILE A 5 -4.21 -1.19 7.20
N HIS A 6 -5.26 -0.36 7.19
CA HIS A 6 -5.15 1.08 7.46
C HIS A 6 -4.59 1.41 8.86
N LYS A 7 -4.64 0.46 9.81
CA LYS A 7 -4.09 0.63 11.16
C LYS A 7 -2.62 0.25 11.27
N LEU A 8 -2.03 -0.33 10.21
CA LEU A 8 -0.65 -0.74 10.23
C LEU A 8 0.27 0.48 10.24
N PRO A 9 1.44 0.40 10.89
CA PRO A 9 2.48 1.41 10.72
C PRO A 9 2.84 1.54 9.24
N HIS A 10 3.35 2.71 8.85
CA HIS A 10 3.73 3.07 7.47
C HIS A 10 2.58 3.28 6.49
N VAL A 11 1.38 2.77 6.76
CA VAL A 11 0.21 2.96 5.88
C VAL A 11 -0.38 4.35 6.07
N GLU A 12 -0.38 5.15 5.01
CA GLU A 12 -1.04 6.45 4.98
C GLU A 12 -2.50 6.29 4.55
N ASP A 13 -2.73 5.56 3.46
CA ASP A 13 -4.06 5.39 2.87
C ASP A 13 -4.29 3.97 2.37
N VAL A 14 -5.57 3.59 2.38
CA VAL A 14 -6.05 2.34 1.79
C VAL A 14 -7.32 2.63 1.03
N TRP A 15 -7.40 2.14 -0.21
CA TRP A 15 -8.60 2.20 -1.04
C TRP A 15 -9.04 0.80 -1.41
N GLU A 16 -10.33 0.52 -1.19
CA GLU A 16 -11.02 -0.61 -1.84
C GLU A 16 -11.43 -0.15 -3.24
N ILE A 17 -11.00 -0.90 -4.25
CA ILE A 17 -11.30 -0.58 -5.65
C ILE A 17 -11.97 -1.77 -6.33
N THR A 18 -12.65 -1.50 -7.44
CA THR A 18 -13.24 -2.53 -8.30
C THR A 18 -12.29 -2.88 -9.43
N GLY A 19 -12.17 -4.15 -9.79
CA GLY A 19 -11.32 -4.63 -10.88
C GLY A 19 -10.54 -5.87 -10.45
N ASP A 20 -9.37 -6.09 -11.05
CA ASP A 20 -8.53 -7.25 -10.75
C ASP A 20 -7.74 -7.12 -9.45
N THR A 21 -7.63 -5.90 -8.91
CA THR A 21 -6.97 -5.61 -7.64
C THR A 21 -8.03 -5.24 -6.61
N ASP A 22 -7.99 -5.88 -5.43
CA ASP A 22 -8.97 -5.60 -4.36
C ASP A 22 -8.64 -4.32 -3.59
N LEU A 23 -7.34 -4.07 -3.35
CA LEU A 23 -6.85 -3.02 -2.48
C LEU A 23 -5.66 -2.29 -3.09
N ILE A 24 -5.69 -0.96 -3.03
CA ILE A 24 -4.50 -0.11 -3.20
C ILE A 24 -4.10 0.42 -1.82
N VAL A 25 -2.83 0.25 -1.48
CA VAL A 25 -2.25 0.74 -0.23
C VAL A 25 -1.15 1.74 -0.56
N ARG A 26 -1.24 2.95 0.01
CA ARG A 26 -0.13 3.92 -0.02
C ARG A 26 0.57 3.88 1.32
N ALA A 27 1.87 3.56 1.28
CA ALA A 27 2.70 3.47 2.47
C ALA A 27 4.07 4.11 2.24
N TYR A 28 4.69 4.55 3.34
CA TYR A 28 5.99 5.22 3.33
C TYR A 28 7.00 4.49 4.20
N PHE A 29 8.14 4.16 3.59
CA PHE A 29 9.25 3.47 4.22
C PHE A 29 10.52 4.29 4.04
N LYS A 30 11.41 4.21 5.03
CA LYS A 30 12.70 4.88 5.03
C LYS A 30 13.65 4.25 4.01
N ASP A 31 13.63 2.93 3.91
CA ASP A 31 14.51 2.14 3.06
C ASP A 31 13.82 0.82 2.64
N VAL A 32 14.55 0.03 1.84
CA VAL A 32 14.04 -1.23 1.26
C VAL A 32 13.90 -2.31 2.33
N ASP A 33 14.73 -2.29 3.38
CA ASP A 33 14.68 -3.29 4.44
C ASP A 33 13.37 -3.14 5.24
N GLU A 34 12.99 -1.91 5.58
CA GLU A 34 11.72 -1.61 6.25
C GLU A 34 10.49 -1.98 5.40
N LEU A 35 10.55 -1.75 4.08
CA LEU A 35 9.53 -2.23 3.14
C LEU A 35 9.42 -3.76 3.16
N ASN A 36 10.56 -4.47 3.16
CA ASN A 36 10.57 -5.92 3.14
C ASN A 36 10.00 -6.51 4.44
N ASP A 37 10.34 -5.94 5.59
CA ASP A 37 9.77 -6.31 6.89
C ASP A 37 8.25 -6.11 6.93
N PHE A 38 7.76 -5.02 6.33
CA PHE A 38 6.32 -4.79 6.18
C PHE A 38 5.65 -5.85 5.30
N LEU A 39 6.24 -6.20 4.16
CA LEU A 39 5.70 -7.25 3.27
C LEU A 39 5.68 -8.62 3.95
N HIS A 40 6.70 -8.96 4.73
CA HIS A 40 6.70 -10.17 5.56
C HIS A 40 5.62 -10.12 6.64
N THR A 41 5.42 -8.98 7.27
CA THR A 41 4.33 -8.77 8.24
C THR A 41 2.96 -9.00 7.60
N LEU A 42 2.76 -8.51 6.37
CA LEU A 42 1.54 -8.76 5.61
C LEU A 42 1.34 -10.26 5.35
N GLY A 43 2.34 -10.92 4.75
CA GLY A 43 2.24 -12.34 4.40
C GLY A 43 2.06 -13.26 5.60
N ASN A 44 2.65 -12.93 6.75
CA ASN A 44 2.56 -13.76 7.96
C ASN A 44 1.26 -13.56 8.75
N ASN A 45 0.72 -12.34 8.78
CA ASN A 45 -0.39 -11.99 9.67
C ASN A 45 -1.75 -11.91 8.97
N TYR A 46 -1.77 -11.88 7.63
CA TYR A 46 -2.99 -11.75 6.82
C TYR A 46 -3.04 -12.85 5.76
N PRO A 47 -3.31 -14.11 6.17
CA PRO A 47 -3.32 -15.26 5.27
C PRO A 47 -4.38 -15.16 4.16
N GLU A 48 -5.37 -14.28 4.32
CA GLU A 48 -6.36 -13.99 3.28
C GLU A 48 -5.83 -13.09 2.13
N ILE A 49 -4.60 -12.56 2.23
CA ILE A 49 -3.92 -11.87 1.13
C ILE A 49 -3.24 -12.92 0.25
N GLU A 50 -3.77 -13.14 -0.95
CA GLU A 50 -3.22 -14.13 -1.87
C GLU A 50 -1.96 -13.64 -2.60
N ASN A 51 -1.89 -12.35 -2.92
CA ASN A 51 -0.79 -11.77 -3.67
C ASN A 51 -0.62 -10.27 -3.35
N VAL A 52 0.61 -9.77 -3.47
CA VAL A 52 0.94 -8.34 -3.33
C VAL A 52 1.86 -7.93 -4.47
N ILE A 53 1.47 -6.87 -5.19
CA ILE A 53 2.30 -6.25 -6.22
C ILE A 53 2.71 -4.86 -5.73
N THR A 54 4.01 -4.65 -5.55
CA THR A 54 4.56 -3.39 -5.02
C THR A 54 5.05 -2.49 -6.15
N HIS A 55 4.62 -1.23 -6.15
CA HIS A 55 5.09 -0.20 -7.07
C HIS A 55 5.92 0.85 -6.29
N VAL A 56 7.20 1.00 -6.63
CA VAL A 56 8.08 2.00 -6.01
C VAL A 56 7.99 3.32 -6.77
N VAL A 57 7.67 4.40 -6.06
CA VAL A 57 7.56 5.75 -6.65
C VAL A 57 8.95 6.35 -6.82
N LEU A 58 9.38 6.58 -8.07
CA LEU A 58 10.67 7.18 -8.39
C LEU A 58 10.60 8.72 -8.53
N GLY A 59 9.40 9.27 -8.70
CA GLY A 59 9.17 10.71 -8.79
C GLY A 59 7.70 11.03 -8.60
N SER A 60 7.42 12.15 -7.96
CA SER A 60 6.05 12.65 -7.78
C SER A 60 5.80 13.82 -8.71
N TYR A 61 4.81 13.69 -9.59
CA TYR A 61 4.25 14.83 -10.31
C TYR A 61 2.89 15.16 -9.70
N LYS A 62 2.70 16.43 -9.33
CA LYS A 62 1.39 16.94 -8.96
C LYS A 62 0.88 17.74 -10.14
N ASN A 63 -0.31 17.40 -10.63
CA ASN A 63 -0.98 18.23 -11.63
C ASN A 63 -1.30 19.59 -10.96
N PRO A 64 -0.73 20.72 -11.46
CA PRO A 64 -0.94 22.02 -10.82
C PRO A 64 -2.38 22.53 -10.97
N GLU A 65 -3.14 21.99 -11.92
CA GLU A 65 -4.58 22.24 -12.07
C GLU A 65 -5.35 20.96 -11.78
N PRO A 66 -5.68 20.68 -10.51
CA PRO A 66 -6.72 19.70 -10.22
C PRO A 66 -7.98 20.17 -10.95
N TRP A 67 -8.54 19.31 -11.80
CA TRP A 67 -9.90 19.57 -12.27
C TRP A 67 -10.78 19.35 -11.04
N PHE A 68 -11.46 20.44 -10.64
CA PHE A 68 -12.09 20.73 -9.33
C PHE A 68 -11.18 21.42 -8.30
#